data_AF-A0A7I9ZA48-F1
#
_entry.id   AF-A0A7I9ZA48-F1
#
_cell.length_a   1.000
_cell.length_b   1.000
_cell.length_c   1.000
_cell.angle_alpha   90.00
_cell.angle_beta   90.00
_cell.angle_gamma   90.00
#
_symmetry.space_group_name_H-M   'P 1'
#
loop_
_entity.id
_entity.type
_entity.pdbx_description
1 polymer ?
#
loop_
_entity_poly.entity_id
_entity_poly.type
_entity_poly.pdbx_seq_one_letter_code
_entity_poly.pdbx_strand_id
1 'polypeptide(L)' 'MEVDLDLVDEAIRRFHLADAREAVNLALRTLLHEDASVEEEDEYDEFSDLNAWRPHRNGDG' A
#
# COMPACT_ATOMS: atom_id res chain seq x y z
N MET A 1 -9.61 13.58 5.89
CA MET A 1 -8.24 13.70 6.41
C MET A 1 -7.66 14.96 5.79
N GLU A 2 -7.28 15.94 6.60
CA GLU A 2 -6.62 17.14 6.13
C GLU A 2 -5.12 16.87 6.11
N VAL A 3 -4.47 17.13 4.97
CA VAL A 3 -3.03 16.93 4.82
C VAL A 3 -2.38 18.29 4.99
N ASP A 4 -1.42 18.36 5.91
CA ASP A 4 -0.64 19.57 6.14
C ASP A 4 0.22 19.87 4.90
N LEU A 5 -0.09 20.97 4.22
CA LEU A 5 0.57 21.36 2.98
C LEU A 5 2.01 21.82 3.21
N ASP A 6 2.31 22.41 4.37
CA ASP A 6 3.67 22.85 4.69
C ASP A 6 4.60 21.64 4.87
N LEU A 7 4.08 20.56 5.46
CA LEU A 7 4.82 19.30 5.61
C LEU A 7 5.05 18.61 4.25
N VAL A 8 4.06 18.66 3.36
CA VAL A 8 4.16 18.09 2.01
C VAL A 8 5.19 18.85 1.19
N ASP A 9 5.18 20.18 1.22
CA ASP A 9 6.15 21.01 0.50
C ASP A 9 7.59 20.77 1.00
N GLU A 10 7.76 20.59 2.32
CA GLU A 10 9.06 20.22 2.88
C GLU A 10 9.51 18.83 2.42
N ALA A 11 8.60 17.84 2.39
CA ALA A 11 8.90 16.50 1.90
C ALA A 11 9.28 16.52 0.41
N ILE A 12 8.55 17.27 -0.41
CA ILE A 12 8.85 17.46 -1.83
C ILE A 12 10.25 18.05 -2.01
N ARG A 13 10.59 19.10 -1.26
CA ARG A 13 11.91 19.74 -1.33
C ARG A 13 13.03 18.82 -0.86
N ARG A 14 12.81 18.11 0.26
CA ARG A 14 13.83 17.28 0.92
C ARG A 14 14.11 15.99 0.16
N PHE A 15 13.09 15.40 -0.45
CA PHE A 15 13.19 14.13 -1.18
C PHE A 15 13.15 14.31 -2.71
N HIS A 16 13.15 15.56 -3.18
CA HIS A 16 13.12 15.92 -4.60
C HIS A 16 11.97 15.27 -5.39
N LEU A 17 10.76 15.31 -4.80
CA LEU A 17 9.57 14.69 -5.38
C LEU A 17 8.88 15.64 -6.38
N ALA A 18 8.06 15.09 -7.27
CA ALA A 18 7.37 15.84 -8.29
C ALA A 18 6.09 16.50 -7.78
N ASP A 19 5.37 15.84 -6.88
CA ASP A 19 4.07 16.31 -6.38
C ASP A 19 3.73 15.79 -4.97
N ALA A 20 2.63 16.34 -4.43
CA ALA A 20 2.08 15.94 -3.13
C ALA A 20 1.69 14.45 -3.07
N ARG A 21 1.27 13.90 -4.21
CA ARG A 21 0.84 12.50 -4.32
C ARG A 21 2.02 11.57 -4.11
N GLU A 22 3.17 11.92 -4.66
CA GLU A 22 4.43 11.19 -4.52
C GLU A 22 4.97 11.28 -3.09
N ALA A 23 4.86 12.45 -2.45
CA ALA A 23 5.20 12.62 -1.04
C ALA A 23 4.36 11.74 -0.10
N VAL A 24 3.04 11.74 -0.31
CA VAL A 24 2.13 10.87 0.46
C VAL A 24 2.42 9.39 0.19
N ASN A 25 2.63 9.02 -1.07
CA ASN A 25 2.95 7.63 -1.44
C ASN A 25 4.28 7.16 -0.84
N LEU A 26 5.29 8.04 -0.77
CA LEU A 26 6.55 7.76 -0.12
C LEU A 26 6.36 7.53 1.39
N ALA A 27 5.62 8.41 2.06
CA ALA A 27 5.34 8.29 3.49
C ALA A 27 4.58 7.00 3.81
N LEU A 28 3.53 6.66 3.04
CA LEU A 28 2.78 5.43 3.22
C LEU A 28 3.65 4.19 3.01
N ARG A 29 4.52 4.19 2.00
CA ARG A 29 5.46 3.09 1.76
C ARG A 29 6.46 2.93 2.89
N THR A 30 6.99 4.02 3.44
CA THR A 30 7.91 3.95 4.57
C THR A 30 7.22 3.42 5.82
N LEU A 31 6.01 3.88 6.12
CA LEU A 31 5.21 3.37 7.24
C LEU A 31 4.93 1.87 7.10
N LEU A 32 4.44 1.44 5.93
CA LEU A 32 4.16 0.02 5.66
C LEU A 32 5.43 -0.85 5.65
N HIS A 33 6.57 -0.30 5.24
CA HIS A 33 7.84 -1.02 5.25
C HIS A 33 8.45 -1.13 6.65
N GLU A 34 8.23 -0.14 7.51
CA GLU A 34 8.63 -0.19 8.92
C GLU A 34 7.80 -1.25 9.67
N ASP A 35 6.50 -1.35 9.38
CA ASP A 35 5.60 -2.39 9.91
C ASP A 35 5.81 -3.78 9.26
N ALA A 36 6.28 -3.88 8.01
CA ALA A 36 6.61 -5.15 7.35
C ALA A 36 7.89 -5.82 7.88
N SER A 37 8.53 -5.25 8.90
CA SER A 37 9.54 -5.95 9.70
C SER A 37 8.93 -6.92 10.71
N VAL A 38 7.59 -6.91 10.86
CA VAL A 38 6.83 -7.98 11.51
C VAL A 38 6.81 -9.16 10.54
N GLU A 39 7.64 -10.15 10.87
CA GLU A 39 7.69 -11.51 10.34
C GLU A 39 6.53 -11.83 9.40
N GLU A 40 6.85 -11.99 8.10
CA GLU A 40 6.03 -12.80 7.18
C GLU A 40 6.03 -14.22 7.76
N GLU A 41 5.22 -14.44 8.80
CA GLU A 41 4.75 -15.77 9.14
C GLU A 41 4.06 -16.25 7.86
N ASP A 42 4.59 -17.33 7.28
CA ASP A 42 4.06 -18.07 6.13
C ASP A 42 2.64 -18.62 6.43
N GLU A 43 1.73 -17.76 6.86
CA GLU A 43 0.32 -18.04 7.00
C GLU A 43 -0.29 -17.90 5.61
N TYR A 44 -0.82 -19.01 5.12
CA TYR A 44 -1.40 -19.11 3.79
C TYR A 44 -2.52 -18.07 3.62
N ASP A 45 -2.23 -16.96 2.94
CA ASP A 45 -3.20 -15.90 2.70
C ASP A 45 -4.15 -16.27 1.55
N GLU A 46 -5.39 -16.62 1.92
CA GLU A 46 -6.48 -16.96 1.01
C GLU A 46 -6.85 -15.82 0.03
N PHE A 47 -6.36 -14.59 0.26
CA PHE A 47 -6.54 -13.44 -0.63
C PHE A 47 -5.45 -13.29 -1.70
N SER A 48 -4.32 -13.98 -1.55
CA SER A 48 -3.23 -14.00 -2.53
C SER A 48 -3.50 -14.98 -3.68
N ASP A 49 -4.35 -15.97 -3.46
CA ASP A 49 -4.89 -16.81 -4.53
C ASP A 49 -5.88 -15.99 -5.36
N LEU A 50 -5.44 -15.50 -6.52
CA LEU A 50 -6.28 -14.85 -7.55
C LEU A 50 -7.48 -15.71 -8.02
N ASN A 51 -7.47 -17.00 -7.66
CA ASN A 51 -8.58 -17.92 -7.87
C ASN A 51 -9.74 -17.68 -6.88
N ALA A 52 -9.52 -17.09 -5.70
CA ALA A 52 -10.57 -16.74 -4.74
C ALA A 52 -11.57 -15.72 -5.30
N TRP A 53 -11.13 -14.89 -6.24
CA TRP A 53 -11.97 -13.92 -6.95
C TRP A 53 -12.65 -14.48 -8.19
N ARG A 54 -12.39 -15.75 -8.56
CA ARG A 54 -13.10 -16.37 -9.66
C ARG A 54 -14.51 -16.72 -9.20
N PRO A 55 -15.55 -16.20 -9.88
CA PRO A 55 -16.91 -16.63 -9.60
C PRO A 55 -16.96 -18.13 -9.87
N HIS A 56 -17.22 -18.92 -8.83
CA HIS A 56 -17.49 -20.34 -8.97
C HIS A 56 -18.74 -20.48 -9.84
N ARG A 57 -18.54 -20.71 -11.14
CA ARG A 57 -19.61 -21.19 -12.01
C ARG A 57 -19.91 -22.63 -11.57
N ASN A 58 -20.73 -22.73 -10.53
CA ASN A 58 -21.62 -23.87 -10.36
C ASN A 58 -22.59 -23.84 -11.56
N GLY A 59 -22.16 -24.41 -12.68
CA GLY A 59 -23.05 -25.13 -13.58
C GLY A 59 -22.70 -26.59 -13.35
N ASP A 60 -23.50 -27.35 -12.59
CA ASP A 60 -24.72 -27.98 -13.08
C ASP A 60 -24.53 -28.52 -14.50
N GLY A 61 -24.37 -29.84 -14.55
CA GLY A 61 -24.04 -30.69 -15.69
C GLY A 61 -23.56 -32.03 -15.18
#